data_AF-A0A099NSP4-F1
#
_entry.id   AF-A0A099NSP4-F1
#
_cell.length_a   1.000
_cell.length_b   1.000
_cell.length_c   1.000
_cell.angle_alpha   90.00
_cell.angle_beta   90.00
_cell.angle_gamma   90.00
#
_symmetry.space_group_name_H-M   'P 1'
#
loop_
_entity.id
_entity.type
_entity.pdbx_description
1 polymer ?
#
loop_
_entity_poly.entity_id
_entity_poly.type
_entity_poly.pdbx_seq_one_letter_code
_entity_poly.pdbx_strand_id
1 'polypeptide(L)'
;SNAPIKTDVLTELGTNDFSYLIPITGYYCVAAINPPFEGEHNNFEMIVNFHNAYGSLPASQIPLLSLYGLLGVVYAVCLFIYLFPVFKHRSELLLLQKYLAGFFVFLTIEDILTWSLYEIQNNNKKYPLPGGIQFYIVFVSILNAFKISFSLFLLLVISLGYGIVYTKLPRKVMNVCKIICGLHFLFSAAAAWFSYHASQSQPIGSTTSTGRASDGFDTDSIIGILISIPMMILFM
;
A
#
# COMPACT_ATOMS: atom_id res chain seq x y z
N SER A 1 -18.08 26.77 -33.69
CA SER A 1 -16.71 26.52 -33.21
C SER A 1 -16.59 25.03 -32.96
N ASN A 2 -16.07 24.27 -33.93
CA ASN A 2 -15.93 22.82 -33.79
C ASN A 2 -14.61 22.55 -33.05
N ALA A 3 -14.68 22.17 -31.77
CA ALA A 3 -13.52 21.63 -31.08
C ALA A 3 -13.23 20.25 -31.69
N PRO A 4 -12.04 20.01 -32.26
CA PRO A 4 -11.71 18.71 -32.82
C PRO A 4 -11.58 17.70 -31.68
N ILE A 5 -12.38 16.63 -31.73
CA ILE A 5 -12.20 15.46 -30.86
C ILE A 5 -10.96 14.73 -31.36
N LYS A 6 -9.87 14.78 -30.60
CA LYS A 6 -8.67 13.98 -30.85
C LYS A 6 -8.64 12.80 -29.90
N THR A 7 -8.61 11.60 -30.44
CA THR A 7 -8.38 10.36 -29.71
C THR A 7 -6.93 9.94 -29.91
N ASP A 8 -6.21 9.70 -28.81
CA ASP A 8 -4.83 9.20 -28.83
C ASP A 8 -4.70 8.04 -27.84
N VAL A 9 -3.90 7.04 -28.20
CA VAL A 9 -3.72 5.83 -27.39
C VAL A 9 -2.39 5.94 -26.64
N LEU A 10 -2.47 6.18 -25.33
CA LEU A 10 -1.29 6.23 -24.47
C LEU A 10 -0.62 4.85 -24.36
N THR A 11 0.54 4.73 -24.99
CA THR A 11 1.41 3.53 -24.93
C THR A 11 2.64 3.75 -24.05
N GLU A 12 3.05 5.00 -23.82
CA GLU A 12 4.17 5.37 -22.95
C GLU A 12 3.86 6.62 -22.11
N LEU A 13 4.43 6.67 -20.91
CA LEU A 13 4.36 7.83 -20.01
C LEU A 13 5.39 8.87 -20.49
N GLY A 14 4.94 10.04 -20.95
CA GLY A 14 5.82 11.12 -21.37
C GLY A 14 5.13 12.18 -22.23
N THR A 15 5.93 12.90 -23.02
CA THR A 15 5.51 13.96 -23.93
C THR A 15 4.68 13.38 -25.09
N ASN A 16 3.35 13.36 -24.93
CA ASN A 16 2.43 13.19 -26.06
C ASN A 16 2.23 14.53 -26.78
N ASP A 17 1.43 14.55 -27.85
CA ASP A 17 1.12 15.77 -28.64
C ASP A 17 0.56 16.93 -27.79
N PHE A 18 0.02 16.64 -26.60
CA PHE A 18 -0.44 17.63 -25.61
C PHE A 18 0.41 17.55 -24.34
N SER A 19 1.48 18.33 -24.28
CA SER A 19 2.27 18.54 -23.07
C SER A 19 2.12 19.97 -22.58
N TYR A 20 1.80 20.13 -21.29
CA TYR A 20 1.79 21.43 -20.64
C TYR A 20 3.00 21.53 -19.72
N LEU A 21 3.94 22.41 -20.09
CA LEU A 21 5.13 22.64 -19.28
C LEU A 21 4.73 23.42 -18.02
N ILE A 22 5.07 22.86 -16.86
CA ILE A 22 4.82 23.49 -15.55
C ILE A 22 6.10 24.23 -15.13
N PRO A 23 6.11 25.58 -15.13
CA PRO A 23 7.33 26.35 -14.85
C PRO A 23 7.65 26.50 -13.36
N ILE A 24 6.68 26.30 -12.47
CA ILE A 24 6.82 26.50 -11.01
C ILE A 24 6.49 25.20 -10.30
N THR A 25 7.26 24.83 -9.28
CA THR A 25 6.98 23.63 -8.48
C THR A 25 5.81 23.87 -7.52
N GLY A 26 4.84 22.96 -7.49
CA GLY A 26 3.67 23.06 -6.61
C GLY A 26 2.73 21.87 -6.74
N TYR A 27 1.61 21.92 -6.02
CA TYR A 27 0.51 20.96 -6.20
C TYR A 27 -0.43 21.44 -7.30
N TYR A 28 -0.69 20.56 -8.26
CA TYR A 28 -1.57 20.85 -9.40
C TYR A 28 -2.76 19.91 -9.37
N CYS A 29 -3.95 20.47 -9.60
CA CYS A 29 -5.19 19.73 -9.72
C CYS A 29 -5.69 19.84 -11.17
N VAL A 30 -6.05 18.70 -11.77
CA VAL A 30 -6.73 18.68 -13.07
C VAL A 30 -8.21 18.43 -12.81
N ALA A 31 -9.04 19.39 -13.19
CA ALA A 31 -10.48 19.29 -13.07
C ALA A 31 -11.10 19.24 -14.47
N ALA A 32 -11.98 18.28 -14.69
CA ALA A 32 -12.81 18.21 -15.87
C ALA A 32 -14.23 18.62 -15.48
N ILE A 33 -14.76 19.65 -16.14
CA ILE A 33 -16.06 20.25 -15.84
C ILE A 33 -16.94 20.05 -17.06
N ASN A 34 -18.11 19.42 -16.86
CA ASN A 34 -19.12 19.30 -17.90
C ASN A 34 -19.90 20.65 -17.99
N PRO A 35 -19.92 21.33 -19.15
CA PRO A 35 -20.74 22.52 -19.30
C PRO A 35 -22.23 22.19 -19.15
N PRO A 36 -23.06 23.12 -18.63
CA PRO A 36 -24.49 22.88 -18.46
C PRO A 36 -25.18 22.82 -19.83
N PHE A 37 -25.23 21.63 -20.42
CA PHE A 37 -26.04 21.35 -21.60
C PHE A 37 -27.28 20.56 -21.18
N GLU A 38 -28.45 21.04 -21.60
CA GLU A 38 -29.74 20.36 -21.43
C GLU A 38 -29.81 19.17 -22.39
N GLY A 39 -29.18 18.05 -22.03
CA GLY A 39 -29.29 16.80 -22.79
C GLY A 39 -28.05 15.91 -22.66
N GLU A 40 -28.29 14.73 -22.12
CA GLU A 40 -27.41 13.56 -22.02
C GLU A 40 -26.21 13.60 -21.06
N HIS A 41 -25.99 12.43 -20.44
CA HIS A 41 -24.80 12.14 -19.64
C HIS A 41 -23.59 12.04 -20.56
N ASN A 42 -22.74 13.07 -20.57
CA ASN A 42 -21.45 13.03 -21.24
C ASN A 42 -20.47 12.17 -20.43
N ASN A 43 -20.32 10.91 -20.82
CA ASN A 43 -19.24 10.06 -20.30
C ASN A 43 -17.94 10.44 -21.00
N PHE A 44 -16.95 10.90 -20.24
CA PHE A 44 -15.60 11.14 -20.74
C PHE A 44 -14.59 10.42 -19.85
N GLU A 45 -13.57 9.86 -20.49
CA GLU A 45 -12.42 9.25 -19.81
C GLU A 45 -11.21 10.14 -20.05
N MET A 46 -10.56 10.58 -18.97
CA MET A 46 -9.37 11.42 -19.04
C MET A 46 -8.24 10.75 -18.28
N ILE A 47 -7.13 10.48 -19.00
CA ILE A 47 -5.90 9.97 -18.42
C ILE A 47 -4.91 11.12 -18.37
N VAL A 48 -4.54 11.53 -17.15
CA VAL A 48 -3.51 12.56 -16.92
C VAL A 48 -2.24 11.87 -16.46
N ASN A 49 -1.13 12.25 -17.09
CA ASN A 49 0.19 11.79 -16.70
C ASN A 49 1.01 12.96 -16.17
N PHE A 50 1.58 12.79 -14.99
CA PHE A 50 2.52 13.74 -14.39
C PHE A 50 3.94 13.22 -14.56
N HIS A 51 4.74 13.95 -15.33
CA HIS A 51 6.16 13.65 -15.48
C HIS A 51 7.00 14.64 -14.65
N ASN A 52 7.82 14.12 -13.74
CA ASN A 52 8.71 14.92 -12.92
C ASN A 52 10.16 14.80 -13.43
N ALA A 53 11.00 15.80 -13.15
CA ALA A 53 12.42 15.78 -13.49
C ALA A 53 13.19 14.61 -12.87
N TYR A 54 12.70 14.08 -11.74
CA TYR A 54 13.31 12.98 -11.00
C TYR A 54 12.76 11.59 -11.35
N GLY A 55 11.80 11.50 -12.29
CA GLY A 55 11.22 10.24 -12.76
C GLY A 55 9.70 10.25 -12.86
N SER A 56 9.11 9.06 -13.00
CA SER A 56 7.66 8.85 -13.14
C SER A 56 6.90 8.88 -11.81
N LEU A 57 7.60 9.02 -10.67
CA LEU A 57 6.98 9.06 -9.34
C LEU A 57 6.30 10.41 -9.05
N PRO A 58 5.17 10.40 -8.33
CA PRO A 58 4.56 11.62 -7.79
C PRO A 58 5.58 12.42 -6.96
N ALA A 59 5.57 13.75 -7.10
CA ALA A 59 6.53 14.62 -6.41
C ALA A 59 6.53 14.44 -4.88
N SER A 60 5.37 14.10 -4.30
CA SER A 60 5.20 13.82 -2.87
C SER A 60 5.88 12.52 -2.40
N GLN A 61 6.12 11.57 -3.30
CA GLN A 61 6.66 10.24 -2.99
C GLN A 61 8.17 10.12 -3.24
N ILE A 62 8.78 11.06 -3.96
CA ILE A 62 10.23 11.11 -4.18
C ILE A 62 11.04 11.10 -2.87
N PRO A 63 10.73 11.94 -1.85
CA PRO A 63 11.49 11.89 -0.60
C PRO A 63 11.30 10.57 0.15
N LEU A 64 10.17 9.87 -0.06
CA LEU A 64 9.91 8.57 0.56
C LEU A 64 10.85 7.50 -0.01
N LEU A 65 11.20 7.55 -1.30
CA LEU A 65 12.11 6.60 -1.92
C LEU A 65 13.46 6.54 -1.18
N SER A 66 14.10 7.70 -0.95
CA SER A 66 15.37 7.75 -0.23
C SER A 66 15.20 7.39 1.25
N LEU A 67 14.06 7.74 1.85
CA LEU A 67 13.77 7.44 3.25
C LEU A 67 13.64 5.93 3.48
N TYR A 68 12.86 5.23 2.66
CA TYR A 68 12.71 3.77 2.74
C TYR A 68 14.02 3.03 2.45
N GLY A 69 14.83 3.54 1.51
CA GLY A 69 16.16 2.99 1.25
C GLY A 69 17.09 3.09 2.45
N LEU A 70 17.16 4.28 3.08
CA LEU A 70 17.96 4.48 4.29
C LEU A 70 17.43 3.65 5.47
N LEU A 71 16.11 3.59 5.63
CA LEU A 71 15.46 2.81 6.69
C LEU A 71 15.76 1.30 6.53
N GLY A 72 15.70 0.78 5.30
CA GLY A 72 16.06 -0.60 5.00
C GLY A 72 17.52 -0.94 5.35
N VAL A 73 18.46 -0.03 5.06
CA VAL A 73 19.88 -0.20 5.44
C VAL A 73 20.05 -0.20 6.96
N VAL A 74 19.42 0.75 7.66
CA VAL A 74 19.47 0.81 9.14
C VAL A 74 18.89 -0.46 9.74
N TYR A 75 17.74 -0.94 9.25
CA TYR A 75 17.17 -2.20 9.71
C TYR A 75 18.06 -3.41 9.42
N ALA A 76 18.70 -3.47 8.26
CA ALA A 76 19.64 -4.55 7.93
C ALA A 76 20.84 -4.60 8.90
N VAL A 77 21.42 -3.45 9.23
CA VAL A 77 22.52 -3.36 10.20
C VAL A 77 22.07 -3.77 11.59
N CYS A 78 20.95 -3.23 12.06
CA CYS A 78 20.36 -3.59 13.35
C CYS A 78 20.00 -5.09 13.41
N LEU A 79 19.49 -5.66 12.31
CA LEU A 79 19.17 -7.07 12.19
C LEU A 79 20.40 -7.94 12.36
N PHE A 80 21.52 -7.59 11.70
CA PHE A 80 22.76 -8.34 11.82
C PHE A 80 23.30 -8.34 13.26
N ILE A 81 23.29 -7.16 13.90
CA ILE A 81 23.71 -6.99 15.30
C ILE A 81 22.79 -7.79 16.24
N TYR A 82 21.48 -7.79 16.00
CA TYR A 82 20.49 -8.45 16.85
C TYR A 82 20.42 -9.97 16.65
N LEU A 83 20.59 -10.47 15.43
CA LEU A 83 20.53 -11.90 15.13
C LEU A 83 21.69 -12.66 15.77
N PHE A 84 22.90 -12.08 15.83
CA PHE A 84 24.08 -12.78 16.35
C PHE A 84 23.89 -13.27 17.81
N PRO A 85 23.45 -12.45 18.78
CA PRO A 85 23.10 -12.91 20.12
C PRO A 85 21.94 -13.91 20.15
N VAL A 86 20.92 -13.71 19.30
CA VAL A 86 19.75 -14.60 19.22
C VAL A 86 20.16 -16.00 18.75
N PHE A 87 21.07 -16.10 17.77
CA PHE A 87 21.62 -17.37 17.30
C PHE A 87 22.50 -18.06 18.35
N LYS A 88 23.24 -17.30 19.16
CA LYS A 88 24.09 -17.87 20.21
C LYS A 88 23.27 -18.44 21.39
N HIS A 89 22.14 -17.82 21.75
CA HIS A 89 21.34 -18.20 22.93
C HIS A 89 20.01 -18.88 22.57
N ARG A 90 19.93 -19.57 21.43
CA ARG A 90 18.70 -20.21 20.88
C ARG A 90 17.96 -21.15 21.82
N SER A 91 18.65 -21.79 22.74
CA SER A 91 18.10 -22.77 23.69
C SER A 91 17.36 -22.13 24.86
N GLU A 92 17.85 -20.99 25.36
CA GLU A 92 17.33 -20.30 26.55
C GLU A 92 16.27 -19.23 26.23
N LEU A 93 16.03 -18.97 24.95
CA LEU A 93 15.13 -17.92 24.50
C LEU A 93 13.66 -18.27 24.70
N LEU A 94 12.94 -17.40 25.43
CA LEU A 94 11.48 -17.41 25.51
C LEU A 94 10.87 -17.44 24.10
N LEU A 95 9.78 -18.19 23.95
CA LEU A 95 9.08 -18.34 22.66
C LEU A 95 8.68 -16.98 22.06
N LEU A 96 8.35 -15.99 22.90
CA LEU A 96 8.02 -14.63 22.47
C LEU A 96 9.18 -13.97 21.71
N GLN A 97 10.40 -14.09 22.24
CA GLN A 97 11.57 -13.47 21.65
C GLN A 97 11.94 -14.11 20.31
N LYS A 98 11.63 -15.41 20.14
CA LYS A 98 11.73 -16.09 18.84
C LYS A 98 10.74 -15.54 17.82
N TYR A 99 9.49 -15.25 18.21
CA TYR A 99 8.52 -14.60 17.34
C TYR A 99 8.94 -13.18 16.95
N LEU A 100 9.44 -12.39 17.92
CA LEU A 100 9.94 -11.04 17.67
C LEU A 100 11.14 -11.04 16.73
N ALA A 101 12.10 -11.95 16.93
CA ALA A 101 13.26 -12.07 16.05
C ALA A 101 12.88 -12.48 14.62
N GLY A 102 11.93 -13.40 14.46
CA GLY A 102 11.40 -13.76 13.16
C GLY A 102 10.70 -12.59 12.47
N PHE A 103 9.92 -11.81 13.22
CA PHE A 103 9.25 -10.62 12.71
C PHE A 103 10.23 -9.54 12.28
N PHE A 104 11.31 -9.35 13.02
CA PHE A 104 12.31 -8.35 12.68
C PHE A 104 13.05 -8.67 11.37
N VAL A 105 13.35 -9.95 11.12
CA VAL A 105 13.83 -10.43 9.81
C VAL A 105 12.82 -10.12 8.71
N PHE A 106 11.54 -10.45 8.96
CA PHE A 106 10.47 -10.22 8.01
C PHE A 106 10.31 -8.72 7.67
N LEU A 107 10.32 -7.84 8.66
CA LEU A 107 10.25 -6.38 8.50
C LEU A 107 11.37 -5.86 7.62
N THR A 108 12.61 -6.31 7.87
CA THR A 108 13.77 -5.89 7.08
C THR A 108 13.63 -6.28 5.60
N ILE A 109 13.15 -7.50 5.33
CA ILE A 109 12.92 -7.97 3.95
C ILE A 109 11.80 -7.16 3.29
N GLU A 110 10.70 -6.89 4.01
CA GLU A 110 9.59 -6.10 3.50
C GLU A 110 10.00 -4.67 3.16
N ASP A 111 10.78 -4.00 4.01
CA ASP A 111 11.29 -2.65 3.74
C ASP A 111 12.20 -2.61 2.49
N ILE A 112 13.05 -3.61 2.30
CA ILE A 112 13.90 -3.73 1.10
C ILE A 112 13.04 -3.93 -0.15
N LEU A 113 12.03 -4.80 -0.08
CA LEU A 113 11.12 -5.04 -1.21
C LEU A 113 10.31 -3.78 -1.56
N THR A 114 9.80 -3.08 -0.54
CA THR A 114 9.07 -1.81 -0.71
C THR A 114 9.95 -0.76 -1.37
N TRP A 115 11.21 -0.61 -0.94
CA TRP A 115 12.17 0.29 -1.60
C TRP A 115 12.40 -0.10 -3.07
N SER A 116 12.63 -1.38 -3.37
CA SER A 116 12.82 -1.81 -4.77
C SER A 116 11.57 -1.63 -5.62
N LEU A 117 10.36 -1.69 -5.04
CA LEU A 117 9.12 -1.38 -5.73
C LEU A 117 9.11 0.08 -6.21
N TYR A 118 9.48 1.01 -5.33
CA TYR A 118 9.56 2.41 -5.67
C TYR A 118 10.63 2.70 -6.72
N GLU A 119 11.79 2.04 -6.66
CA GLU A 119 12.86 2.16 -7.66
C GLU A 119 12.40 1.66 -9.05
N ILE A 120 11.73 0.50 -9.10
CA ILE A 120 11.15 -0.05 -10.32
C ILE A 120 10.10 0.91 -10.87
N GLN A 121 9.19 1.42 -10.04
CA GLN A 121 8.17 2.37 -10.49
C GLN A 121 8.78 3.69 -10.99
N ASN A 122 9.87 4.17 -10.39
CA ASN A 122 10.51 5.41 -10.80
C ASN A 122 11.14 5.33 -12.18
N ASN A 123 11.77 4.18 -12.47
CA ASN A 123 12.50 3.96 -13.71
C ASN A 123 11.61 3.47 -14.86
N ASN A 124 10.40 2.98 -14.56
CA ASN A 124 9.47 2.50 -15.58
C ASN A 124 8.63 3.64 -16.17
N LYS A 125 8.57 3.67 -17.50
CA LYS A 125 7.79 4.64 -18.28
C LYS A 125 6.65 4.00 -19.09
N LYS A 126 6.46 2.68 -18.99
CA LYS A 126 5.46 1.97 -19.80
C LYS A 126 4.07 2.08 -19.18
N TYR A 127 3.07 2.33 -20.04
CA TYR A 127 1.66 2.33 -19.68
C TYR A 127 0.87 1.47 -20.67
N PRO A 128 -0.01 0.55 -20.22
CA PRO A 128 -0.24 0.14 -18.83
C PRO A 128 1.00 -0.55 -18.23
N LEU A 129 1.04 -0.62 -16.89
CA LEU A 129 2.14 -1.25 -16.16
C LEU A 129 2.35 -2.70 -16.64
N PRO A 130 3.60 -3.12 -16.93
CA PRO A 130 3.91 -4.51 -17.23
C PRO A 130 3.34 -5.47 -16.17
N GLY A 131 2.80 -6.62 -16.60
CA GLY A 131 2.20 -7.61 -15.69
C GLY A 131 3.12 -8.07 -14.56
N GLY A 132 4.45 -8.07 -14.79
CA GLY A 132 5.43 -8.38 -13.75
C GLY A 132 5.46 -7.35 -12.60
N ILE A 133 5.31 -6.06 -12.91
CA ILE A 133 5.25 -4.99 -11.91
C ILE A 133 3.92 -5.01 -11.18
N GLN A 134 2.83 -5.30 -11.90
CA GLN A 134 1.50 -5.49 -11.33
C GLN A 134 1.49 -6.60 -10.27
N PHE A 135 2.05 -7.77 -10.61
CA PHE A 135 2.22 -8.86 -9.65
C PHE A 135 3.05 -8.43 -8.43
N TYR A 136 4.11 -7.66 -8.66
CA TYR A 136 4.99 -7.20 -7.59
C TYR A 136 4.30 -6.22 -6.62
N ILE A 137 3.45 -5.31 -7.11
CA ILE A 137 2.63 -4.41 -6.28
C ILE A 137 1.70 -5.21 -5.37
N VAL A 138 1.00 -6.20 -5.94
CA VAL A 138 0.11 -7.07 -5.16
C VAL A 138 0.88 -7.87 -4.12
N PHE A 139 2.03 -8.42 -4.49
CA PHE A 139 2.88 -9.20 -3.60
C PHE A 139 3.32 -8.37 -2.37
N VAL A 140 3.84 -7.16 -2.58
CA VAL A 140 4.23 -6.28 -1.47
C VAL A 140 3.03 -5.83 -0.64
N SER A 141 1.87 -5.62 -1.26
CA SER A 141 0.63 -5.28 -0.56
C SER A 141 0.20 -6.40 0.42
N ILE A 142 0.34 -7.66 0.02
CA ILE A 142 0.09 -8.83 0.89
C ILE A 142 1.11 -8.89 2.03
N LEU A 143 2.39 -8.61 1.77
CA LEU A 143 3.41 -8.53 2.82
C LEU A 143 3.11 -7.43 3.84
N ASN A 144 2.61 -6.27 3.39
CA ASN A 144 2.19 -5.19 4.27
C ASN A 144 0.95 -5.57 5.10
N ALA A 145 -0.03 -6.27 4.51
CA ALA A 145 -1.17 -6.82 5.25
C ALA A 145 -0.70 -7.81 6.34
N PHE A 146 0.31 -8.64 6.02
CA PHE A 146 0.94 -9.55 6.99
C PHE A 146 1.64 -8.77 8.11
N LYS A 147 2.40 -7.72 7.80
CA LYS A 147 3.07 -6.86 8.79
C LYS A 147 2.09 -6.34 9.85
N ILE A 148 0.97 -5.78 9.41
CA ILE A 148 -0.05 -5.21 10.29
C ILE A 148 -0.68 -6.31 11.16
N SER A 149 -1.07 -7.41 10.54
CA SER A 149 -1.70 -8.55 11.24
C SER A 149 -0.76 -9.21 12.25
N PHE A 150 0.52 -9.38 11.90
CA PHE A 150 1.52 -9.95 12.78
C PHE A 150 1.85 -9.02 13.96
N SER A 151 1.92 -7.71 13.70
CA SER A 151 2.12 -6.70 14.76
C SER A 151 1.01 -6.77 15.80
N LEU A 152 -0.23 -6.89 15.34
CA LEU A 152 -1.39 -7.07 16.21
C LEU A 152 -1.31 -8.38 17.00
N PHE A 153 -0.90 -9.48 16.38
CA PHE A 153 -0.70 -10.75 17.09
C PHE A 153 0.33 -10.62 18.21
N LEU A 154 1.48 -9.98 17.95
CA LEU A 154 2.48 -9.72 18.98
C LEU A 154 1.93 -8.83 20.09
N LEU A 155 1.20 -7.76 19.72
CA LEU A 155 0.57 -6.86 20.68
C LEU A 155 -0.40 -7.61 21.60
N LEU A 156 -1.24 -8.48 21.05
CA LEU A 156 -2.22 -9.29 21.80
C LEU A 156 -1.54 -10.28 22.75
N VAL A 157 -0.44 -10.90 22.31
CA VAL A 157 0.34 -11.82 23.15
C VAL A 157 1.04 -11.07 24.29
N ILE A 158 1.58 -9.88 24.03
CA ILE A 158 2.25 -9.04 25.03
C ILE A 158 1.24 -8.46 26.02
N SER A 159 0.08 -7.99 25.56
CA SER A 159 -0.97 -7.39 26.41
C SER A 159 -1.60 -8.41 27.35
N LEU A 160 -1.64 -9.69 26.96
CA LEU A 160 -2.05 -10.80 27.81
C LEU A 160 -1.01 -11.15 28.90
N GLY A 161 0.16 -10.48 28.89
CA GLY A 161 1.21 -10.66 29.90
C GLY A 161 2.11 -11.86 29.66
N TYR A 162 2.18 -12.36 28.42
CA TYR A 162 3.11 -13.44 28.07
C TYR A 162 4.56 -12.95 28.23
N GLY A 163 5.29 -13.56 29.16
CA GLY A 163 6.68 -13.20 29.48
C GLY A 163 6.88 -12.49 30.82
N ILE A 164 5.94 -11.62 31.25
CA ILE A 164 6.04 -10.90 32.54
C ILE A 164 5.19 -11.58 33.62
N VAL A 165 3.94 -11.94 33.31
CA VAL A 165 2.97 -12.46 34.29
C VAL A 165 2.79 -13.97 34.16
N TYR A 166 2.79 -14.49 32.93
CA TYR A 166 2.58 -15.91 32.66
C TYR A 166 3.78 -16.53 31.94
N THR A 167 4.34 -17.58 32.55
CA THR A 167 5.48 -18.34 32.00
C THR A 167 5.05 -19.28 30.86
N LYS A 168 3.79 -19.73 30.86
CA LYS A 168 3.17 -20.53 29.79
C LYS A 168 1.72 -20.12 29.59
N LEU A 169 1.40 -19.70 28.36
CA LEU A 169 0.04 -19.33 27.99
C LEU A 169 -0.82 -20.59 27.78
N PRO A 170 -2.06 -20.65 28.30
CA PRO A 170 -2.96 -21.77 28.01
C PRO A 170 -3.20 -21.90 26.51
N ARG A 171 -3.12 -23.15 26.00
CA ARG A 171 -3.19 -23.48 24.57
C ARG A 171 -4.46 -22.93 23.88
N LYS A 172 -5.57 -22.84 24.61
CA LYS A 172 -6.84 -22.27 24.13
C LYS A 172 -6.71 -20.79 23.77
N VAL A 173 -6.12 -19.97 24.63
CA VAL A 173 -6.00 -18.52 24.40
C VAL A 173 -5.04 -18.23 23.26
N MET A 174 -3.93 -18.97 23.18
CA MET A 174 -2.99 -18.85 22.05
C MET A 174 -3.65 -19.22 20.71
N ASN A 175 -4.52 -20.23 20.67
CA ASN A 175 -5.23 -20.60 19.45
C ASN A 175 -6.26 -19.54 19.04
N VAL A 176 -6.98 -18.95 19.99
CA VAL A 176 -7.91 -17.84 19.71
C VAL A 176 -7.17 -16.64 19.12
N CYS A 177 -6.04 -16.25 19.71
CA CYS A 177 -5.20 -15.15 19.20
C CYS A 177 -4.75 -15.41 17.74
N LYS A 178 -4.37 -16.65 17.42
CA LYS A 178 -3.98 -17.05 16.06
C LYS A 178 -5.15 -16.98 15.08
N ILE A 179 -6.35 -17.40 15.49
CA ILE A 179 -7.55 -17.33 14.65
C ILE A 179 -7.91 -15.87 14.38
N ILE A 180 -7.92 -15.01 15.40
CA ILE A 180 -8.19 -13.57 15.26
C ILE A 180 -7.19 -12.91 14.32
N CYS A 181 -5.89 -13.18 14.51
CA CYS A 181 -4.85 -12.67 13.60
C CYS A 181 -4.99 -13.22 12.17
N GLY A 182 -5.34 -14.50 12.02
CA GLY A 182 -5.54 -15.11 10.71
C GLY A 182 -6.72 -14.49 9.96
N LEU A 183 -7.83 -14.24 10.66
CA LEU A 183 -8.97 -13.53 10.11
C LEU A 183 -8.60 -12.09 9.73
N HIS A 184 -7.88 -11.37 10.59
CA HIS A 184 -7.39 -10.02 10.30
C HIS A 184 -6.52 -9.99 9.03
N PHE A 185 -5.64 -10.98 8.86
CA PHE A 185 -4.76 -11.08 7.70
C PHE A 185 -5.53 -11.32 6.41
N LEU A 186 -6.41 -12.32 6.38
CA LEU A 186 -7.21 -12.64 5.18
C LEU A 186 -8.04 -11.44 4.74
N PHE A 187 -8.62 -10.79 5.73
CA PHE A 187 -9.39 -9.60 5.56
C PHE A 187 -8.59 -8.43 4.97
N SER A 188 -7.45 -8.12 5.59
CA SER A 188 -6.58 -7.02 5.16
C SER A 188 -5.98 -7.28 3.78
N ALA A 189 -5.66 -8.53 3.45
CA ALA A 189 -5.19 -8.95 2.13
C ALA A 189 -6.30 -8.82 1.07
N ALA A 190 -7.54 -9.22 1.38
CA ALA A 190 -8.67 -9.07 0.48
C ALA A 190 -8.99 -7.59 0.21
N ALA A 191 -8.94 -6.75 1.24
CA ALA A 191 -9.09 -5.31 1.09
C ALA A 191 -8.00 -4.72 0.18
N ALA A 192 -6.73 -5.08 0.41
CA ALA A 192 -5.62 -4.61 -0.42
C ALA A 192 -5.74 -5.05 -1.89
N TRP A 193 -6.16 -6.30 -2.12
CA TRP A 193 -6.44 -6.82 -3.46
C TRP A 193 -7.57 -6.04 -4.14
N PHE A 194 -8.68 -5.82 -3.44
CA PHE A 194 -9.82 -5.06 -3.97
C PHE A 194 -9.44 -3.62 -4.29
N SER A 195 -8.74 -2.95 -3.36
CA SER A 195 -8.23 -1.59 -3.57
C SER A 195 -7.28 -1.51 -4.77
N TYR A 196 -6.45 -2.53 -5.00
CA TYR A 196 -5.59 -2.57 -6.18
C TYR A 196 -6.38 -2.63 -7.49
N HIS A 197 -7.44 -3.45 -7.55
CA HIS A 197 -8.31 -3.51 -8.73
C HIS A 197 -9.10 -2.22 -8.93
N ALA A 198 -9.59 -1.60 -7.85
CA ALA A 198 -10.23 -0.28 -7.91
C ALA A 198 -9.25 0.83 -8.30
N SER A 199 -7.96 0.69 -7.97
CA SER A 199 -6.91 1.65 -8.34
C SER A 199 -6.48 1.54 -9.80
N GLN A 200 -6.71 0.42 -10.51
CA GLN A 200 -6.45 0.36 -11.96
C GLN A 200 -7.34 1.32 -12.76
N SER A 201 -8.45 1.76 -12.19
CA SER A 201 -9.35 2.78 -12.76
C SER A 201 -8.85 4.22 -12.58
N GLN A 202 -7.80 4.48 -11.79
CA GLN A 202 -7.25 5.83 -11.61
C GLN A 202 -5.71 5.82 -11.52
N PRO A 203 -5.00 6.72 -12.24
CA PRO A 203 -3.55 6.79 -12.14
C PRO A 203 -3.11 7.05 -10.69
N ILE A 204 -1.97 6.45 -10.30
CA ILE A 204 -1.32 6.55 -8.97
C ILE A 204 -0.81 8.00 -8.77
N GLY A 205 -1.75 8.93 -8.63
CA GLY A 205 -1.58 10.23 -8.03
C GLY A 205 -2.41 10.20 -6.75
N SER A 206 -1.92 10.86 -5.71
CA SER A 206 -2.68 11.12 -4.50
C SER A 206 -3.98 11.85 -4.84
N THR A 207 -5.05 11.11 -5.11
CA THR A 207 -6.41 11.64 -5.15
C THR A 207 -6.85 11.77 -3.70
N THR A 208 -6.53 12.92 -3.10
CA THR A 208 -7.44 13.42 -2.07
C THR A 208 -8.74 13.72 -2.80
N SER A 209 -9.68 12.78 -2.71
CA SER A 209 -11.06 12.95 -3.17
C SER A 209 -11.74 13.99 -2.27
N THR A 210 -11.40 15.27 -2.44
CA THR A 210 -12.22 16.38 -1.95
C THR A 210 -13.29 16.67 -2.99
N GLY A 211 -14.03 15.62 -3.37
CA GLY A 211 -15.18 15.66 -4.25
C GLY A 211 -16.42 15.56 -3.40
N ARG A 212 -17.09 16.68 -3.22
CA ARG A 212 -18.42 16.84 -2.62
C ARG A 212 -19.34 15.69 -3.08
N ALA A 213 -19.98 15.05 -2.11
CA ALA A 213 -20.98 14.01 -2.30
C ALA A 213 -21.94 14.34 -3.46
N SER A 214 -21.97 13.48 -4.46
CA SER A 214 -23.11 13.28 -5.35
C SER A 214 -23.70 11.92 -5.00
N ASP A 215 -24.95 11.95 -4.55
CA ASP A 215 -25.70 10.84 -3.98
C ASP A 215 -25.75 9.62 -4.92
N GLY A 216 -24.90 8.64 -4.63
CA GLY A 216 -24.87 7.33 -5.26
C GLY A 216 -23.97 6.42 -4.43
N PHE A 217 -24.55 5.45 -3.73
CA PHE A 217 -23.81 4.47 -2.94
C PHE A 217 -23.12 3.49 -3.90
N ASP A 218 -21.92 3.83 -4.37
CA ASP A 218 -21.15 3.00 -5.30
C ASP A 218 -20.84 1.64 -4.68
N THR A 219 -21.09 0.56 -5.43
CA THR A 219 -20.92 -0.85 -5.03
C THR A 219 -19.55 -1.14 -4.42
N ASP A 220 -18.51 -0.45 -4.88
CA ASP A 220 -17.12 -0.59 -4.41
C ASP A 220 -16.90 -0.02 -3.01
N SER A 221 -17.64 1.03 -2.65
CA SER A 221 -17.66 1.58 -1.30
C SER A 221 -18.41 0.68 -0.32
N ILE A 222 -19.48 0.01 -0.76
CA ILE A 222 -20.20 -1.00 0.03
C ILE A 222 -19.30 -2.18 0.33
N ILE A 223 -18.58 -2.70 -0.67
CA ILE A 223 -17.67 -3.84 -0.50
C ILE A 223 -16.56 -3.46 0.46
N GLY A 224 -15.96 -2.27 0.34
CA GLY A 224 -14.94 -1.78 1.28
C GLY A 224 -15.46 -1.65 2.72
N ILE A 225 -16.70 -1.17 2.90
CA ILE A 225 -17.36 -1.04 4.20
C ILE A 225 -17.71 -2.41 4.79
N LEU A 226 -18.32 -3.30 4.00
CA LEU A 226 -18.72 -4.66 4.40
C LEU A 226 -17.52 -5.54 4.73
N ILE A 227 -16.40 -5.23 4.08
CA ILE A 227 -15.10 -5.71 4.44
C ILE A 227 -14.76 -5.07 5.83
N SER A 228 -14.58 -3.77 5.95
CA SER A 228 -14.00 -3.15 7.18
C SER A 228 -14.79 -3.36 8.49
N ILE A 229 -16.11 -3.52 8.44
CA ILE A 229 -17.00 -3.64 9.61
C ILE A 229 -16.71 -4.87 10.51
N PRO A 230 -16.64 -6.12 9.99
CA PRO A 230 -16.32 -7.29 10.80
C PRO A 230 -14.99 -7.20 11.53
N MET A 231 -14.02 -6.41 11.03
CA MET A 231 -12.77 -6.16 11.74
C MET A 231 -12.95 -5.28 12.95
N MET A 232 -13.71 -4.20 12.82
CA MET A 232 -14.02 -3.32 13.95
C MET A 232 -14.75 -4.09 15.05
N ILE A 233 -15.65 -5.00 14.68
CA ILE A 233 -16.39 -5.86 15.61
C ILE A 233 -15.48 -6.93 16.26
N LEU A 234 -14.44 -7.40 15.57
CA LEU A 234 -13.49 -8.39 16.10
C LEU A 234 -12.57 -7.81 17.19
N PHE A 235 -12.39 -6.47 17.23
CA PHE A 235 -11.50 -5.77 18.19
C PHE A 235 -12.23 -4.94 19.25
N MET A 236 -13.57 -4.88 19.23
CA MET A 236 -14.41 -4.35 20.32
C MET A 236 -14.74 -5.46 21.31
#